data_AF-A0A955NW66-F1
#
_entry.id   AF-A0A955NW66-F1
#
_cell.length_a   1.000
_cell.length_b   1.000
_cell.length_c   1.000
_cell.angle_alpha   90.00
_cell.angle_beta   90.00
_cell.angle_gamma   90.00
#
_symmetry.space_group_name_H-M   'P 1'
#
loop_
_entity.id
_entity.type
_entity.pdbx_description
1 polymer ?
#
loop_
_entity_poly.entity_id
_entity_poly.type
_entity_poly.pdbx_seq_one_letter_code
_entity_poly.pdbx_strand_id
1 'polypeptide(L)'
;MENCTVAGNDAPEVDGEGAGIFFDGESLSITNSIVWNGTSSIVQSGSGELSASFSIIDGTIGGEAVLHTNPLFEKPSQGDYRIALNSRAIDSGTATQSAFDLEGATREIDIPGVGADLPSAVVDMGAIEYSPEGNLPLTPTRTPSPTFTQTNTPTPTSTPTPGFRSWYVSSSLPISGDGESWDSPFRTVGEAVVRSASGDTIFISEGIYPERITLKAGVDLFGGYESSSEGGGESLDRNPTIHQTVITGMDEFGPVVTGASDCLLDGLHIVRGRAQYGAGLFCKDVEMVIHDCLFYQNSVSQIDEDGDSVGRETSGGGAIFCTNSDLRISESEFIANQATALVQESYNVNRAIAIGGAILLDGTSMIRCARTFFRDNIAL
;
A
#
# COMPACT_ATOMS: atom_id res chain seq x y z
N MET A 1 -6.20 -5.56 -10.53
CA MET A 1 -4.79 -5.64 -10.10
C MET A 1 -3.94 -5.83 -11.34
N GLU A 2 -2.91 -5.02 -11.50
CA GLU A 2 -1.98 -5.11 -12.62
C GLU A 2 -0.54 -5.09 -12.09
N ASN A 3 0.33 -5.96 -12.58
CA ASN A 3 1.74 -5.94 -12.19
C ASN A 3 1.93 -6.05 -10.67
N CYS A 4 1.17 -6.92 -10.00
CA CYS A 4 1.24 -7.09 -8.55
C CYS A 4 1.91 -8.41 -8.18
N THR A 5 2.54 -8.45 -7.00
CA THR A 5 2.92 -9.70 -6.35
C THR A 5 2.13 -9.84 -5.05
N VAL A 6 1.56 -11.01 -4.80
CA VAL A 6 0.92 -11.39 -3.53
C VAL A 6 1.53 -12.72 -3.13
N ALA A 7 2.48 -12.70 -2.20
CA ALA A 7 3.20 -13.91 -1.84
C ALA A 7 3.59 -14.01 -0.37
N GLY A 8 3.58 -15.22 0.20
CA GLY A 8 3.93 -15.42 1.61
C GLY A 8 2.87 -14.98 2.61
N ASN A 9 1.64 -14.69 2.15
CA ASN A 9 0.56 -14.29 3.04
C ASN A 9 -0.18 -15.52 3.56
N ASP A 10 -0.46 -15.58 4.87
CA ASP A 10 -0.98 -16.79 5.51
C ASP A 10 -2.32 -16.53 6.23
N ALA A 11 -3.32 -17.32 5.89
CA ALA A 11 -4.64 -17.37 6.51
C ALA A 11 -4.96 -18.84 6.86
N PRO A 12 -4.45 -19.36 8.00
CA PRO A 12 -4.69 -20.74 8.41
C PRO A 12 -6.20 -21.04 8.52
N GLU A 13 -6.64 -22.14 7.89
CA GLU A 13 -8.03 -22.53 7.59
C GLU A 13 -9.05 -22.53 8.75
N VAL A 14 -8.63 -22.31 9.99
CA VAL A 14 -9.52 -22.45 11.15
C VAL A 14 -10.41 -21.22 11.37
N ASP A 15 -9.91 -20.00 11.18
CA ASP A 15 -10.65 -18.74 11.47
C ASP A 15 -10.18 -17.49 10.66
N GLY A 16 -9.31 -17.64 9.64
CA GLY A 16 -8.76 -16.54 8.84
C GLY A 16 -8.98 -16.67 7.33
N GLU A 17 -9.25 -15.55 6.64
CA GLU A 17 -9.42 -15.48 5.18
C GLU A 17 -8.76 -14.24 4.56
N GLY A 18 -8.28 -14.34 3.31
CA GLY A 18 -7.79 -13.17 2.56
C GLY A 18 -6.56 -12.51 3.19
N ALA A 19 -5.53 -13.27 3.56
CA ALA A 19 -4.36 -12.72 4.26
C ALA A 19 -3.69 -11.55 3.53
N GLY A 20 -3.66 -11.58 2.19
CA GLY A 20 -3.33 -10.41 1.38
C GLY A 20 -4.54 -9.49 1.23
N ILE A 21 -5.51 -9.93 0.44
CA ILE A 21 -6.70 -9.15 0.12
C ILE A 21 -7.94 -9.98 0.38
N PHE A 22 -8.84 -9.45 1.20
CA PHE A 22 -10.22 -9.89 1.28
C PHE A 22 -11.12 -8.83 0.65
N PHE A 23 -12.07 -9.24 -0.17
CA PHE A 23 -13.08 -8.32 -0.68
C PHE A 23 -14.47 -8.96 -0.70
N ASP A 24 -15.45 -8.24 -0.15
CA ASP A 24 -16.88 -8.56 -0.29
C ASP A 24 -17.47 -7.69 -1.40
N GLY A 25 -17.48 -8.18 -2.64
CA GLY A 25 -17.76 -7.31 -3.79
C GLY A 25 -17.94 -8.00 -5.13
N GLU A 26 -18.12 -7.17 -6.17
CA GLU A 26 -18.47 -7.64 -7.51
C GLU A 26 -17.28 -8.30 -8.21
N SER A 27 -16.38 -7.59 -8.89
CA SER A 27 -15.37 -8.26 -9.73
C SER A 27 -13.96 -7.75 -9.52
N LEU A 28 -12.99 -8.66 -9.58
CA LEU A 28 -11.55 -8.37 -9.54
C LEU A 28 -10.87 -9.06 -10.72
N SER A 29 -10.24 -8.26 -11.59
CA SER A 29 -9.36 -8.76 -12.63
C SER A 29 -7.90 -8.69 -12.19
N ILE A 30 -7.14 -9.74 -12.48
CA ILE A 30 -5.71 -9.84 -12.18
C ILE A 30 -4.96 -9.95 -13.51
N THR A 31 -3.94 -9.14 -13.75
CA THR A 31 -3.16 -9.15 -14.99
C THR A 31 -1.68 -8.93 -14.70
N ASN A 32 -0.79 -9.59 -15.44
CA ASN A 32 0.66 -9.48 -15.27
C ASN A 32 1.13 -9.67 -13.82
N SER A 33 0.46 -10.53 -13.05
CA SER A 33 0.65 -10.58 -11.61
C SER A 33 1.06 -11.97 -11.15
N ILE A 34 1.65 -12.04 -9.96
CA ILE A 34 1.95 -13.29 -9.27
C ILE A 34 1.14 -13.34 -7.98
N VAL A 35 0.34 -14.39 -7.80
CA VAL A 35 -0.33 -14.73 -6.53
C VAL A 35 0.16 -16.12 -6.14
N TRP A 36 1.02 -16.24 -5.13
CA TRP A 36 1.73 -17.48 -4.89
C TRP A 36 2.09 -17.75 -3.43
N ASN A 37 2.12 -19.02 -3.01
CA ASN A 37 2.65 -19.45 -1.72
C ASN A 37 2.00 -18.69 -0.55
N GLY A 38 0.68 -18.78 -0.47
CA GLY A 38 -0.08 -18.27 0.64
C GLY A 38 -1.42 -18.97 0.75
N THR A 39 -1.81 -19.36 1.96
CA THR A 39 -3.14 -19.92 2.20
C THR A 39 -4.15 -18.78 2.10
N SER A 40 -5.20 -18.94 1.27
CA SER A 40 -6.27 -17.94 1.12
C SER A 40 -5.76 -16.50 0.92
N SER A 41 -4.74 -16.29 0.07
CA SER A 41 -4.09 -14.97 -0.12
C SER A 41 -5.02 -13.90 -0.69
N ILE A 42 -5.87 -14.28 -1.64
CA ILE A 42 -6.93 -13.44 -2.18
C ILE A 42 -8.23 -14.20 -2.00
N VAL A 43 -9.17 -13.63 -1.25
CA VAL A 43 -10.50 -14.20 -1.02
C VAL A 43 -11.56 -13.22 -1.45
N GLN A 44 -12.53 -13.74 -2.19
CA GLN A 44 -13.75 -13.05 -2.55
C GLN A 44 -14.92 -13.64 -1.76
N SER A 45 -15.66 -12.77 -1.09
CA SER A 45 -17.06 -13.01 -0.74
C SER A 45 -17.93 -12.23 -1.75
N GLY A 46 -19.06 -12.80 -2.17
CA GLY A 46 -19.96 -12.15 -3.13
C GLY A 46 -20.05 -12.82 -4.49
N SER A 47 -20.77 -12.19 -5.42
CA SER A 47 -21.30 -12.83 -6.63
C SER A 47 -20.63 -12.47 -7.95
N GLY A 48 -19.73 -11.49 -7.99
CA GLY A 48 -19.09 -11.17 -9.27
C GLY A 48 -17.81 -11.98 -9.49
N GLU A 49 -17.04 -11.60 -10.50
CA GLU A 49 -16.06 -12.47 -11.11
C GLU A 49 -14.63 -12.17 -10.65
N LEU A 50 -13.94 -13.20 -10.15
CA LEU A 50 -12.49 -13.22 -10.00
C LEU A 50 -11.86 -13.87 -11.22
N SER A 51 -11.14 -13.10 -12.01
CA SER A 51 -10.49 -13.56 -13.25
C SER A 51 -9.02 -13.16 -13.29
N ALA A 52 -8.22 -13.92 -14.02
CA ALA A 52 -6.81 -13.64 -14.23
C ALA A 52 -6.43 -13.72 -15.71
N SER A 53 -5.41 -12.97 -16.12
CA SER A 53 -4.75 -13.14 -17.41
C SER A 53 -3.26 -12.86 -17.31
N PHE A 54 -2.44 -13.49 -18.14
CA PHE A 54 -0.98 -13.29 -18.16
C PHE A 54 -0.38 -13.25 -16.75
N SER A 55 -0.73 -14.23 -15.91
CA SER A 55 -0.42 -14.22 -14.47
C SER A 55 -0.02 -15.60 -13.99
N ILE A 56 0.76 -15.65 -12.90
CA ILE A 56 1.03 -16.89 -12.15
C ILE A 56 0.12 -16.92 -10.93
N ILE A 57 -0.71 -17.96 -10.78
CA ILE A 57 -1.65 -18.11 -9.67
C ILE A 57 -1.52 -19.49 -9.02
N ASP A 58 -1.27 -19.51 -7.72
CA ASP A 58 -1.38 -20.69 -6.85
C ASP A 58 -2.85 -20.90 -6.46
N GLY A 59 -3.56 -21.68 -7.26
CA GLY A 59 -5.00 -21.90 -7.09
C GLY A 59 -5.69 -22.27 -8.38
N THR A 60 -7.00 -22.02 -8.44
CA THR A 60 -7.88 -22.46 -9.55
C THR A 60 -8.42 -21.31 -10.40
N ILE A 61 -8.03 -20.06 -10.12
CA ILE A 61 -8.46 -18.90 -10.91
C ILE A 61 -7.93 -19.06 -12.33
N GLY A 62 -8.83 -19.24 -13.30
CA GLY A 62 -8.46 -19.41 -14.70
C GLY A 62 -8.47 -18.11 -15.50
N GLY A 63 -8.09 -18.23 -16.78
CA GLY A 63 -8.21 -17.19 -17.78
C GLY A 63 -7.10 -17.28 -18.83
N GLU A 64 -6.94 -16.24 -19.64
CA GLU A 64 -5.98 -16.23 -20.74
C GLU A 64 -4.53 -16.23 -20.23
N ALA A 65 -3.70 -17.16 -20.71
CA ALA A 65 -2.28 -17.22 -20.36
C ALA A 65 -1.99 -17.25 -18.84
N VAL A 66 -2.89 -17.85 -18.05
CA VAL A 66 -2.66 -18.08 -16.61
C VAL A 66 -1.81 -19.33 -16.41
N LEU A 67 -0.73 -19.19 -15.64
CA LEU A 67 0.19 -20.25 -15.30
C LEU A 67 -0.03 -20.70 -13.86
N HIS A 68 -0.22 -22.01 -13.67
CA HIS A 68 -0.32 -22.63 -12.34
C HIS A 68 0.98 -23.36 -12.01
N THR A 69 2.06 -22.59 -11.88
CA THR A 69 3.43 -23.13 -11.74
C THR A 69 4.23 -22.29 -10.77
N ASN A 70 5.25 -22.90 -10.15
CA ASN A 70 6.11 -22.19 -9.21
C ASN A 70 6.80 -20.99 -9.91
N PRO A 71 6.62 -19.74 -9.43
CA PRO A 71 7.26 -18.55 -9.97
C PRO A 71 8.75 -18.50 -9.68
N LEU A 72 9.30 -19.44 -8.91
CA LEU A 72 10.73 -19.58 -8.64
C LEU A 72 11.34 -18.28 -8.08
N PHE A 73 10.96 -17.93 -6.85
CA PHE A 73 11.53 -16.78 -6.13
C PHE A 73 12.97 -17.06 -5.65
N GLU A 74 13.78 -16.02 -5.55
CA GLU A 74 15.20 -16.08 -5.13
C GLU A 74 15.36 -16.66 -3.72
N LYS A 75 14.77 -16.03 -2.70
CA LYS A 75 14.87 -16.48 -1.29
C LYS A 75 13.57 -16.20 -0.52
N PRO A 76 12.47 -16.90 -0.86
CA PRO A 76 11.16 -16.63 -0.24
C PRO A 76 11.17 -16.87 1.28
N SER A 77 11.99 -17.79 1.80
CA SER A 77 12.14 -18.02 3.25
C SER A 77 12.82 -16.87 4.01
N GLN A 78 13.38 -15.90 3.28
CA GLN A 78 13.98 -14.68 3.82
C GLN A 78 13.18 -13.42 3.42
N GLY A 79 11.98 -13.58 2.87
CA GLY A 79 11.15 -12.46 2.40
C GLY A 79 11.56 -11.86 1.05
N ASP A 80 12.51 -12.47 0.34
CA ASP A 80 12.95 -12.05 -0.99
C ASP A 80 12.18 -12.81 -2.07
N TYR A 81 11.14 -12.16 -2.58
CA TYR A 81 10.23 -12.68 -3.59
C TYR A 81 10.49 -12.09 -4.98
N ARG A 82 11.71 -11.59 -5.24
CA ARG A 82 12.13 -11.31 -6.62
C ARG A 82 12.18 -12.63 -7.37
N ILE A 83 11.71 -12.64 -8.61
CA ILE A 83 11.77 -13.82 -9.47
C ILE A 83 13.23 -14.14 -9.81
N ALA A 84 13.56 -15.43 -9.79
CA ALA A 84 14.91 -15.91 -10.03
C ALA A 84 15.12 -16.32 -11.49
N LEU A 85 16.38 -16.49 -11.86
CA LEU A 85 16.76 -17.01 -13.19
C LEU A 85 16.03 -18.33 -13.49
N ASN A 86 15.47 -18.44 -14.70
CA ASN A 86 14.63 -19.55 -15.20
C ASN A 86 13.20 -19.58 -14.66
N SER A 87 12.73 -18.54 -13.98
CA SER A 87 11.32 -18.40 -13.69
C SER A 87 10.49 -18.36 -14.98
N ARG A 88 9.32 -19.01 -14.95
CA ARG A 88 8.31 -18.90 -16.02
C ARG A 88 7.54 -17.58 -15.99
N ALA A 89 7.82 -16.71 -15.02
CA ALA A 89 7.30 -15.35 -14.98
C ALA A 89 8.01 -14.46 -16.00
N ILE A 90 9.27 -14.79 -16.34
CA ILE A 90 10.13 -13.96 -17.16
C ILE A 90 9.63 -13.97 -18.61
N ASP A 91 9.50 -12.80 -19.21
CA ASP A 91 8.99 -12.54 -20.56
C ASP A 91 7.66 -13.24 -20.83
N SER A 92 6.77 -13.27 -19.84
CA SER A 92 5.50 -13.99 -19.95
C SER A 92 4.27 -13.11 -19.70
N GLY A 93 4.48 -11.85 -19.32
CA GLY A 93 3.45 -10.83 -19.25
C GLY A 93 2.97 -10.34 -20.62
N THR A 94 1.94 -9.50 -20.60
CA THR A 94 1.45 -8.73 -21.75
C THR A 94 1.86 -7.26 -21.63
N ALA A 95 1.67 -6.49 -22.71
CA ALA A 95 1.95 -5.06 -22.73
C ALA A 95 1.26 -4.33 -21.57
N THR A 96 2.01 -3.48 -20.87
CA THR A 96 1.52 -2.68 -19.74
C THR A 96 1.66 -1.20 -20.05
N GLN A 97 0.85 -0.37 -19.39
CA GLN A 97 0.98 1.09 -19.47
C GLN A 97 2.11 1.64 -18.58
N SER A 98 2.68 0.79 -17.72
CA SER A 98 3.70 1.20 -16.76
C SER A 98 5.09 1.12 -17.39
N ALA A 99 5.81 2.24 -17.43
CA ALA A 99 7.19 2.24 -17.94
C ALA A 99 8.18 1.57 -16.97
N PHE A 100 7.87 1.58 -15.66
CA PHE A 100 8.75 1.08 -14.60
C PHE A 100 8.04 0.05 -13.70
N ASP A 101 8.81 -0.79 -13.03
CA ASP A 101 8.36 -1.72 -12.00
C ASP A 101 8.35 -1.09 -10.60
N LEU A 102 8.14 -1.88 -9.54
CA LEU A 102 8.11 -1.39 -8.16
C LEU A 102 9.47 -0.88 -7.65
N GLU A 103 10.58 -1.42 -8.16
CA GLU A 103 11.94 -1.00 -7.77
C GLU A 103 12.52 0.10 -8.67
N GLY A 104 11.80 0.45 -9.74
CA GLY A 104 12.17 1.49 -10.70
C GLY A 104 12.92 0.97 -11.93
N ALA A 105 13.02 -0.36 -12.12
CA ALA A 105 13.54 -0.95 -13.35
C ALA A 105 12.55 -0.77 -14.50
N THR A 106 13.02 -0.68 -15.75
CA THR A 106 12.13 -0.53 -16.91
C THR A 106 11.39 -1.84 -17.18
N ARG A 107 10.09 -1.75 -17.48
CA ARG A 107 9.22 -2.91 -17.71
C ARG A 107 9.42 -3.62 -19.05
N GLU A 108 9.85 -2.90 -20.07
CA GLU A 108 10.02 -3.45 -21.42
C GLU A 108 11.49 -3.83 -21.66
N ILE A 109 12.01 -4.75 -20.85
CA ILE A 109 13.38 -5.27 -20.96
C ILE A 109 13.31 -6.77 -21.25
N ASP A 110 13.77 -7.15 -22.43
CA ASP A 110 14.06 -8.54 -22.78
C ASP A 110 15.57 -8.78 -22.69
N ILE A 111 15.97 -9.76 -21.87
CA ILE A 111 17.37 -10.17 -21.70
C ILE A 111 17.62 -11.37 -22.62
N PRO A 112 18.46 -11.24 -23.68
CA PRO A 112 18.60 -12.27 -24.68
C PRO A 112 18.95 -13.65 -24.11
N GLY A 113 18.11 -14.64 -24.41
CA GLY A 113 18.27 -16.03 -23.97
C GLY A 113 17.83 -16.33 -22.54
N VAL A 114 17.14 -15.41 -21.87
CA VAL A 114 16.51 -15.60 -20.56
C VAL A 114 14.98 -15.67 -20.74
N GLY A 115 14.28 -16.36 -19.84
CA GLY A 115 12.82 -16.37 -19.83
C GLY A 115 12.21 -17.06 -21.06
N ALA A 116 11.09 -16.50 -21.54
CA ALA A 116 10.46 -16.97 -22.77
C ALA A 116 11.22 -16.54 -24.03
N ASP A 117 12.02 -15.46 -23.96
CA ASP A 117 12.89 -14.95 -25.04
C ASP A 117 12.13 -14.83 -26.38
N LEU A 118 10.89 -14.33 -26.32
CA LEU A 118 10.01 -14.17 -27.48
C LEU A 118 10.08 -12.72 -27.99
N PRO A 119 10.10 -12.47 -29.31
CA PRO A 119 10.26 -11.12 -29.86
C PRO A 119 9.23 -10.05 -29.45
N SER A 120 8.12 -10.45 -28.82
CA SER A 120 7.04 -9.58 -28.37
C SER A 120 6.77 -9.67 -26.87
N ALA A 121 7.51 -10.49 -26.14
CA ALA A 121 7.35 -10.67 -24.70
C ALA A 121 8.56 -10.05 -24.02
N VAL A 122 8.33 -8.93 -23.35
CA VAL A 122 9.38 -8.07 -22.79
C VAL A 122 9.08 -7.67 -21.35
N VAL A 123 7.97 -8.17 -20.79
CA VAL A 123 7.45 -7.81 -19.47
C VAL A 123 7.33 -9.07 -18.64
N ASP A 124 7.85 -9.02 -17.42
CA ASP A 124 7.73 -10.09 -16.47
C ASP A 124 6.40 -10.00 -15.71
N MET A 125 5.87 -11.17 -15.35
CA MET A 125 4.74 -11.22 -14.42
C MET A 125 5.21 -10.83 -13.01
N GLY A 126 4.42 -10.04 -12.30
CA GLY A 126 4.68 -9.63 -10.92
C GLY A 126 4.98 -8.15 -10.76
N ALA A 127 5.27 -7.74 -9.52
CA ALA A 127 5.57 -6.35 -9.18
C ALA A 127 6.97 -5.87 -9.60
N ILE A 128 7.92 -6.78 -9.77
CA ILE A 128 9.34 -6.50 -10.00
C ILE A 128 9.81 -7.34 -11.20
N GLU A 129 10.56 -6.71 -12.11
CA GLU A 129 11.19 -7.36 -13.26
C GLU A 129 12.43 -8.15 -12.84
N TYR A 130 12.74 -9.21 -13.59
CA TYR A 130 13.98 -9.93 -13.42
C TYR A 130 15.17 -9.06 -13.84
N SER A 131 16.19 -9.02 -12.98
CA SER A 131 17.49 -8.43 -13.31
C SER A 131 18.62 -9.38 -12.94
N PRO A 132 19.54 -9.70 -13.86
CA PRO A 132 20.68 -10.57 -13.61
C PRO A 132 21.69 -9.94 -12.64
N GLU A 133 21.64 -8.62 -12.44
CA GLU A 133 22.44 -7.91 -11.44
C GLU A 133 21.84 -7.99 -10.01
N GLY A 134 20.66 -8.60 -9.86
CA GLY A 134 19.93 -8.80 -8.60
C GLY A 134 20.59 -9.71 -7.56
N ASN A 135 21.90 -9.98 -7.66
CA ASN A 135 22.66 -10.85 -6.75
C ASN A 135 23.57 -10.10 -5.75
N LEU A 136 23.57 -8.76 -5.76
CA LEU A 136 24.12 -7.99 -4.65
C LEU A 136 23.02 -7.75 -3.60
N PRO A 137 23.32 -7.79 -2.29
CA PRO A 137 22.39 -7.28 -1.29
C PRO A 137 22.24 -5.78 -1.52
N LEU A 138 21.29 -5.39 -2.37
CA LEU A 138 20.96 -4.00 -2.56
C LEU A 138 20.31 -3.54 -1.25
N THR A 139 20.98 -2.62 -0.57
CA THR A 139 20.26 -1.68 0.30
C THR A 139 19.23 -1.02 -0.63
N PRO A 140 17.92 -1.05 -0.32
CA PRO A 140 16.88 -0.63 -1.25
C PRO A 140 17.21 0.79 -1.67
N THR A 141 17.64 0.96 -2.91
CA THR A 141 17.90 2.27 -3.49
C THR A 141 17.01 2.33 -4.71
N ARG A 142 15.70 2.48 -4.45
CA ARG A 142 14.76 2.83 -5.51
C ARG A 142 15.20 4.18 -6.06
N THR A 143 15.23 4.27 -7.38
CA THR A 143 15.53 5.51 -8.08
C THR A 143 14.41 6.52 -7.78
N PRO A 144 14.68 7.83 -7.60
CA PRO A 144 13.65 8.82 -7.31
C PRO A 144 12.48 8.71 -8.31
N SER A 145 11.28 8.52 -7.77
CA SER A 145 10.03 8.48 -8.54
C SER A 145 9.77 9.87 -9.13
N PRO A 146 9.44 9.99 -10.44
CA PRO A 146 9.12 11.28 -11.03
C PRO A 146 7.92 11.90 -10.31
N THR A 147 8.08 13.13 -9.84
CA THR A 147 7.01 13.91 -9.20
C THR A 147 5.79 13.99 -10.11
N PHE A 148 4.63 13.51 -9.65
CA PHE A 148 3.35 13.76 -10.32
C PHE A 148 3.17 15.27 -10.50
N THR A 149 3.32 15.75 -11.74
CA THR A 149 3.04 17.14 -12.07
C THR A 149 1.59 17.20 -12.55
N GLN A 150 0.70 17.85 -11.79
CA GLN A 150 -0.68 18.04 -12.24
C GLN A 150 -0.69 18.79 -13.59
N THR A 151 -1.36 18.21 -14.59
CA THR A 151 -1.56 18.84 -15.90
C THR A 151 -2.45 20.08 -15.74
N ASN A 152 -1.87 21.27 -15.85
CA ASN A 152 -2.61 22.53 -15.84
C ASN A 152 -3.62 22.56 -17.00
N THR A 153 -4.91 22.39 -16.67
CA THR A 153 -6.01 22.69 -17.60
C THR A 153 -6.18 24.21 -17.65
N PRO A 154 -6.20 24.87 -18.83
CA PRO A 154 -6.25 26.33 -18.90
C PRO A 154 -7.58 26.87 -18.35
N THR A 155 -7.51 27.67 -17.28
CA THR A 155 -8.66 28.33 -16.64
C THR A 155 -9.00 29.66 -17.32
N PRO A 156 -10.28 29.97 -17.61
CA PRO A 156 -10.71 31.32 -17.97
C PRO A 156 -10.74 32.26 -16.74
N THR A 157 -10.08 33.42 -16.89
CA THR A 157 -10.16 34.72 -16.20
C THR A 157 -10.76 34.83 -14.78
N SER A 158 -9.82 35.05 -13.84
CA SER A 158 -9.81 35.54 -12.45
C SER A 158 -11.06 36.18 -11.81
N THR A 159 -11.46 35.58 -10.67
CA THR A 159 -11.91 36.23 -9.42
C THR A 159 -10.94 35.73 -8.32
N PRO A 160 -10.56 36.47 -7.25
CA PRO A 160 -9.51 36.02 -6.32
C PRO A 160 -10.00 34.84 -5.46
N THR A 161 -9.77 33.63 -5.96
CA THR A 161 -9.83 32.38 -5.20
C THR A 161 -8.57 32.30 -4.33
N PRO A 162 -8.65 31.94 -3.04
CA PRO A 162 -7.46 31.65 -2.24
C PRO A 162 -6.65 30.58 -2.97
N GLY A 163 -5.38 30.87 -3.29
CA GLY A 163 -4.49 29.89 -3.90
C GLY A 163 -4.26 28.72 -2.94
N PHE A 164 -4.10 27.52 -3.50
CA PHE A 164 -3.65 26.34 -2.76
C PHE A 164 -2.34 26.63 -2.04
N ARG A 165 -2.23 26.18 -0.78
CA ARG A 165 -1.06 26.42 0.06
C ARG A 165 -0.20 25.18 0.18
N SER A 166 1.07 25.42 0.42
CA SER A 166 2.03 24.39 0.81
C SER A 166 2.34 24.54 2.30
N TRP A 167 2.32 23.41 3.01
CA TRP A 167 2.71 23.33 4.41
C TRP A 167 3.90 22.40 4.57
N TYR A 168 4.78 22.71 5.51
CA TYR A 168 6.03 22.00 5.72
C TYR A 168 6.08 21.41 7.13
N VAL A 169 6.49 20.16 7.24
CA VAL A 169 6.50 19.41 8.50
C VAL A 169 7.88 18.80 8.74
N SER A 170 8.43 19.01 9.94
CA SER A 170 9.66 18.35 10.38
C SER A 170 9.63 18.06 11.88
N SER A 171 9.84 16.78 12.23
CA SER A 171 9.97 16.34 13.63
C SER A 171 11.29 16.73 14.30
N SER A 172 12.24 17.29 13.52
CA SER A 172 13.61 17.61 13.96
C SER A 172 13.68 18.80 14.95
N LEU A 173 12.70 19.70 14.91
CA LEU A 173 12.70 20.91 15.73
C LEU A 173 12.03 20.70 17.09
N PRO A 174 12.53 21.37 18.16
CA PRO A 174 11.97 21.22 19.49
C PRO A 174 10.62 21.93 19.69
N ILE A 175 10.29 22.91 18.83
CA ILE A 175 9.07 23.71 18.90
C ILE A 175 8.51 23.83 17.49
N SER A 176 7.18 23.74 17.38
CA SER A 176 6.47 23.90 16.10
C SER A 176 6.55 25.35 15.60
N GLY A 177 6.80 25.51 14.30
CA GLY A 177 6.78 26.78 13.59
C GLY A 177 5.39 27.16 13.06
N ASP A 178 5.35 28.00 12.03
CA ASP A 178 4.10 28.40 11.37
C ASP A 178 3.70 27.48 10.19
N GLY A 179 4.62 26.60 9.77
CA GLY A 179 4.47 25.65 8.68
C GLY A 179 4.53 26.23 7.29
N GLU A 180 4.75 27.55 7.11
CA GLU A 180 4.69 28.20 5.79
C GLU A 180 5.99 28.01 4.98
N SER A 181 7.05 27.48 5.60
CA SER A 181 8.33 27.16 4.96
C SER A 181 9.10 26.09 5.73
N TRP A 182 10.15 25.54 5.11
CA TRP A 182 11.07 24.65 5.81
C TRP A 182 11.80 25.32 6.97
N ASP A 183 12.04 26.65 6.93
CA ASP A 183 12.67 27.45 7.99
C ASP A 183 11.84 27.52 9.28
N SER A 184 10.53 27.36 9.16
CA SER A 184 9.59 27.34 10.28
C SER A 184 8.52 26.27 10.08
N PRO A 185 8.90 24.98 9.99
CA PRO A 185 7.98 23.91 9.70
C PRO A 185 7.11 23.62 10.93
N PHE A 186 5.92 23.06 10.71
CA PHE A 186 5.19 22.40 11.78
C PHE A 186 5.99 21.23 12.32
N ARG A 187 5.84 20.94 13.61
CA ARG A 187 6.54 19.80 14.22
C ARG A 187 5.83 18.48 13.91
N THR A 188 4.51 18.49 13.76
CA THR A 188 3.72 17.29 13.51
C THR A 188 2.88 17.41 12.24
N VAL A 189 2.53 16.26 11.67
CA VAL A 189 1.65 16.17 10.50
C VAL A 189 0.24 16.63 10.88
N GLY A 190 -0.23 16.29 12.08
CA GLY A 190 -1.53 16.71 12.60
C GLY A 190 -1.70 18.24 12.68
N GLU A 191 -0.66 18.98 13.07
CA GLU A 191 -0.69 20.46 13.06
C GLU A 191 -0.93 21.01 11.65
N ALA A 192 -0.18 20.48 10.66
CA ALA A 192 -0.34 20.85 9.25
C ALA A 192 -1.73 20.51 8.71
N VAL A 193 -2.25 19.31 9.01
CA VAL A 193 -3.59 18.89 8.60
C VAL A 193 -4.66 19.80 9.20
N VAL A 194 -4.56 20.15 10.50
CA VAL A 194 -5.48 21.09 11.16
C VAL A 194 -5.44 22.46 10.50
N ARG A 195 -4.29 22.90 9.99
CA ARG A 195 -4.16 24.19 9.31
C ARG A 195 -4.61 24.19 7.85
N SER A 196 -4.55 23.03 7.19
CA SER A 196 -4.82 22.87 5.76
C SER A 196 -6.30 23.03 5.39
N ALA A 197 -6.53 23.50 4.17
CA ALA A 197 -7.82 23.50 3.47
C ALA A 197 -7.78 22.56 2.26
N SER A 198 -8.94 22.27 1.68
CA SER A 198 -9.04 21.43 0.49
C SER A 198 -8.22 22.03 -0.67
N GLY A 199 -7.38 21.19 -1.29
CA GLY A 199 -6.41 21.52 -2.33
C GLY A 199 -5.01 21.89 -1.80
N ASP A 200 -4.81 21.99 -0.48
CA ASP A 200 -3.48 22.22 0.09
C ASP A 200 -2.61 20.96 0.03
N THR A 201 -1.31 21.17 0.02
CA THR A 201 -0.29 20.10 0.02
C THR A 201 0.58 20.20 1.26
N ILE A 202 0.85 19.07 1.91
CA ILE A 202 1.75 18.97 3.06
C ILE A 202 3.00 18.17 2.64
N PHE A 203 4.16 18.80 2.77
CA PHE A 203 5.48 18.20 2.56
C PHE A 203 6.10 17.83 3.90
N ILE A 204 6.55 16.59 4.03
CA ILE A 204 6.97 16.01 5.31
C ILE A 204 8.42 15.53 5.18
N SER A 205 9.30 16.04 6.04
CA SER A 205 10.68 15.57 6.09
C SER A 205 10.76 14.18 6.68
N GLU A 206 11.86 13.48 6.39
CA GLU A 206 12.25 12.26 7.09
C GLU A 206 12.16 12.45 8.61
N GLY A 207 11.84 11.36 9.29
CA GLY A 207 11.63 11.35 10.71
C GLY A 207 10.51 10.42 11.12
N ILE A 208 10.36 10.27 12.44
CA ILE A 208 9.33 9.45 13.07
C ILE A 208 8.33 10.39 13.72
N TYR A 209 7.07 10.25 13.32
CA TYR A 209 5.92 11.05 13.74
C TYR A 209 4.97 10.14 14.53
N PRO A 210 5.11 10.07 15.87
CA PRO A 210 4.27 9.25 16.73
C PRO A 210 2.92 9.94 16.95
N GLU A 211 2.04 9.83 15.97
CA GLU A 211 0.73 10.47 15.97
C GLU A 211 -0.27 9.67 15.14
N ARG A 212 -1.55 10.00 15.32
CA ARG A 212 -2.65 9.52 14.49
C ARG A 212 -3.28 10.72 13.79
N ILE A 213 -3.51 10.58 12.49
CA ILE A 213 -3.98 11.68 11.64
C ILE A 213 -5.39 11.41 11.11
N THR A 214 -6.23 12.44 11.11
CA THR A 214 -7.52 12.44 10.42
C THR A 214 -7.44 13.41 9.27
N LEU A 215 -7.41 12.89 8.04
CA LEU A 215 -7.28 13.72 6.85
C LEU A 215 -8.51 14.62 6.65
N LYS A 216 -8.29 15.73 5.95
CA LYS A 216 -9.36 16.57 5.41
C LYS A 216 -9.43 16.34 3.91
N ALA A 217 -10.64 16.38 3.36
CA ALA A 217 -10.84 16.14 1.95
C ALA A 217 -10.01 17.11 1.08
N GLY A 218 -9.30 16.58 0.08
CA GLY A 218 -8.44 17.36 -0.80
C GLY A 218 -7.08 17.76 -0.23
N VAL A 219 -6.66 17.21 0.91
CA VAL A 219 -5.32 17.51 1.48
C VAL A 219 -4.35 16.38 1.16
N ASP A 220 -3.32 16.70 0.39
CA ASP A 220 -2.30 15.73 -0.03
C ASP A 220 -1.13 15.69 0.96
N LEU A 221 -0.59 14.49 1.20
CA LEU A 221 0.61 14.28 2.02
C LEU A 221 1.74 13.67 1.19
N PHE A 222 2.89 14.34 1.18
CA PHE A 222 4.10 13.87 0.51
C PHE A 222 5.25 13.72 1.52
N GLY A 223 5.63 12.48 1.81
CA GLY A 223 6.86 12.16 2.52
C GLY A 223 8.07 12.11 1.59
N GLY A 224 9.27 11.99 2.15
CA GLY A 224 10.50 11.78 1.38
C GLY A 224 11.41 12.98 1.23
N TYR A 225 11.29 13.99 2.10
CA TYR A 225 12.16 15.17 2.07
C TYR A 225 13.27 15.08 3.11
N GLU A 226 14.46 15.58 2.82
CA GLU A 226 15.58 15.60 3.77
C GLU A 226 15.21 16.41 5.03
N SER A 227 15.65 15.96 6.20
CA SER A 227 15.55 16.75 7.43
C SER A 227 16.82 17.58 7.60
N SER A 228 16.69 18.83 8.07
CA SER A 228 17.86 19.57 8.55
C SER A 228 17.66 20.06 9.97
N SER A 229 18.76 20.05 10.72
CA SER A 229 18.84 20.46 12.12
C SER A 229 18.58 21.95 12.37
N GLU A 230 18.48 22.76 11.30
CA GLU A 230 18.15 24.19 11.37
C GLU A 230 16.77 24.50 10.78
N GLY A 231 15.98 23.48 10.39
CA GLY A 231 14.69 23.66 9.72
C GLY A 231 14.87 23.94 8.24
N GLY A 232 15.23 22.94 7.44
CA GLY A 232 15.63 23.19 6.06
C GLY A 232 15.64 21.90 5.26
N GLY A 233 14.47 21.40 4.88
CA GLY A 233 14.38 20.51 3.74
C GLY A 233 14.64 21.29 2.45
N GLU A 234 15.85 21.82 2.27
CA GLU A 234 16.24 22.43 0.99
C GLU A 234 16.48 21.33 -0.04
N SER A 235 15.44 20.64 -0.52
CA SER A 235 15.59 20.02 -1.82
C SER A 235 14.28 19.73 -2.55
N LEU A 236 14.27 20.15 -3.81
CA LEU A 236 13.42 19.60 -4.87
C LEU A 236 13.73 18.11 -5.14
N ASP A 237 14.80 17.57 -4.55
CA ASP A 237 15.23 16.17 -4.65
C ASP A 237 14.52 15.29 -3.61
N ARG A 238 13.20 15.24 -3.69
CA ARG A 238 12.40 14.28 -2.92
C ARG A 238 12.88 12.85 -3.21
N ASN A 239 13.22 12.11 -2.17
CA ASN A 239 13.59 10.70 -2.26
C ASN A 239 13.01 9.90 -1.08
N PRO A 240 11.80 9.32 -1.22
CA PRO A 240 11.13 8.57 -0.15
C PRO A 240 11.90 7.33 0.34
N THR A 241 12.82 6.81 -0.48
CA THR A 241 13.60 5.63 -0.12
C THR A 241 14.73 5.96 0.86
N ILE A 242 15.38 7.11 0.67
CA ILE A 242 16.45 7.59 1.55
C ILE A 242 15.85 8.34 2.74
N HIS A 243 14.91 9.24 2.47
CA HIS A 243 14.35 10.17 3.45
C HIS A 243 13.03 9.67 4.02
N GLN A 244 13.09 8.55 4.74
CA GLN A 244 11.90 7.84 5.22
C GLN A 244 11.05 8.69 6.17
N THR A 245 9.79 8.90 5.78
CA THR A 245 8.78 9.60 6.58
C THR A 245 7.85 8.58 7.24
N VAL A 246 7.98 8.40 8.56
CA VAL A 246 7.28 7.35 9.31
C VAL A 246 6.20 7.94 10.19
N ILE A 247 4.93 7.69 9.87
CA ILE A 247 3.79 7.99 10.74
C ILE A 247 3.43 6.71 11.49
N THR A 248 3.49 6.77 12.82
CA THR A 248 3.31 5.58 13.65
C THR A 248 2.22 5.70 14.69
N GLY A 249 1.36 4.68 14.77
CA GLY A 249 0.31 4.57 15.77
C GLY A 249 0.79 4.13 17.15
N MET A 250 2.08 3.79 17.30
CA MET A 250 2.69 3.41 18.59
C MET A 250 2.02 2.21 19.30
N ASP A 251 1.36 1.32 18.55
CA ASP A 251 0.50 0.24 19.06
C ASP A 251 -0.68 0.73 19.93
N GLU A 252 -1.00 2.03 19.91
CA GLU A 252 -2.15 2.60 20.61
C GLU A 252 -3.45 2.31 19.85
N PHE A 253 -4.56 2.15 20.58
CA PHE A 253 -5.82 1.75 19.98
C PHE A 253 -6.46 2.87 19.13
N GLY A 254 -6.37 2.76 17.82
CA GLY A 254 -6.94 3.59 16.77
C GLY A 254 -6.15 3.46 15.46
N PRO A 255 -6.76 3.75 14.30
CA PRO A 255 -6.03 3.72 13.03
C PRO A 255 -4.92 4.79 13.01
N VAL A 256 -3.79 4.53 12.34
CA VAL A 256 -2.74 5.55 12.15
C VAL A 256 -3.28 6.71 11.31
N VAL A 257 -4.03 6.38 10.25
CA VAL A 257 -4.64 7.36 9.34
C VAL A 257 -6.13 7.09 9.21
N THR A 258 -6.95 8.12 9.39
CA THR A 258 -8.35 8.13 8.95
C THR A 258 -8.44 8.87 7.62
N GLY A 259 -8.87 8.17 6.57
CA GLY A 259 -8.93 8.66 5.20
C GLY A 259 -10.02 9.72 4.97
N ALA A 260 -9.82 10.52 3.94
CA ALA A 260 -10.77 11.50 3.42
C ALA A 260 -10.70 11.50 1.88
N SER A 261 -11.77 11.95 1.22
CA SER A 261 -11.82 11.99 -0.24
C SER A 261 -10.85 12.99 -0.85
N ASP A 262 -10.49 12.79 -2.11
CA ASP A 262 -9.65 13.68 -2.90
C ASP A 262 -8.22 13.86 -2.33
N CYS A 263 -7.77 12.96 -1.47
CA CYS A 263 -6.40 12.97 -0.93
C CYS A 263 -5.47 12.06 -1.74
N LEU A 264 -4.21 12.47 -1.84
CA LEU A 264 -3.06 11.64 -2.21
C LEU A 264 -2.15 11.43 -1.00
N LEU A 265 -1.85 10.18 -0.70
CA LEU A 265 -0.73 9.79 0.18
C LEU A 265 0.42 9.30 -0.68
N ASP A 266 1.58 9.93 -0.55
CA ASP A 266 2.75 9.65 -1.38
C ASP A 266 4.04 9.55 -0.55
N GLY A 267 4.75 8.41 -0.61
CA GLY A 267 6.07 8.26 0.01
C GLY A 267 6.06 8.15 1.53
N LEU A 268 5.02 7.53 2.10
CA LEU A 268 4.81 7.44 3.55
C LEU A 268 4.94 6.02 4.07
N HIS A 269 5.56 5.90 5.24
CA HIS A 269 5.53 4.69 6.05
C HIS A 269 4.40 4.80 7.08
N ILE A 270 3.40 3.93 7.00
CA ILE A 270 2.26 3.86 7.91
C ILE A 270 2.38 2.59 8.73
N VAL A 271 2.70 2.73 10.03
CA VAL A 271 3.22 1.61 10.82
C VAL A 271 2.70 1.54 12.25
N ARG A 272 2.60 0.31 12.78
CA ARG A 272 2.28 0.04 14.20
C ARG A 272 0.96 0.68 14.62
N GLY A 273 -0.01 0.67 13.70
CA GLY A 273 -1.40 0.94 14.03
C GLY A 273 -2.05 -0.25 14.73
N ARG A 274 -2.95 0.03 15.66
CA ARG A 274 -3.75 -1.00 16.33
C ARG A 274 -5.21 -0.60 16.37
N ALA A 275 -6.09 -1.23 15.60
CA ALA A 275 -7.50 -0.82 15.55
C ALA A 275 -8.45 -2.01 15.39
N GLN A 276 -9.76 -1.80 15.50
CA GLN A 276 -10.74 -2.84 15.14
C GLN A 276 -10.83 -3.08 13.62
N TYR A 277 -10.56 -2.04 12.83
CA TYR A 277 -10.57 -2.06 11.37
C TYR A 277 -9.52 -1.09 10.84
N GLY A 278 -8.78 -1.49 9.80
CA GLY A 278 -7.90 -0.58 9.07
C GLY A 278 -6.82 0.02 9.95
N ALA A 279 -6.04 -0.82 10.63
CA ALA A 279 -5.17 -0.34 11.69
C ALA A 279 -4.11 0.64 11.17
N GLY A 280 -3.64 0.47 9.93
CA GLY A 280 -2.86 1.49 9.23
C GLY A 280 -3.74 2.65 8.72
N LEU A 281 -4.70 2.33 7.84
CA LEU A 281 -5.59 3.30 7.22
C LEU A 281 -7.06 2.83 7.26
N PHE A 282 -7.92 3.67 7.80
CA PHE A 282 -9.37 3.47 7.82
C PHE A 282 -10.06 4.38 6.79
N CYS A 283 -10.73 3.78 5.80
CA CYS A 283 -11.46 4.45 4.74
C CYS A 283 -12.96 4.09 4.78
N LYS A 284 -13.82 5.11 4.86
CA LYS A 284 -15.27 4.94 4.83
C LYS A 284 -15.92 6.07 4.04
N ASP A 285 -16.68 5.72 3.01
CA ASP A 285 -17.35 6.66 2.11
C ASP A 285 -16.36 7.68 1.49
N VAL A 286 -15.16 7.22 1.09
CA VAL A 286 -14.07 8.06 0.55
C VAL A 286 -13.55 7.59 -0.80
N GLU A 287 -12.94 8.52 -1.54
CA GLU A 287 -12.15 8.21 -2.74
C GLU A 287 -10.75 8.81 -2.59
N MET A 288 -9.69 8.00 -2.62
CA MET A 288 -8.33 8.52 -2.43
C MET A 288 -7.28 7.71 -3.19
N VAL A 289 -6.09 8.31 -3.32
CA VAL A 289 -4.94 7.72 -3.99
C VAL A 289 -3.83 7.44 -2.98
N ILE A 290 -3.25 6.26 -3.09
CA ILE A 290 -2.09 5.81 -2.34
C ILE A 290 -1.01 5.50 -3.37
N HIS A 291 0.12 6.18 -3.25
CA HIS A 291 1.26 6.03 -4.13
C HIS A 291 2.51 5.87 -3.29
N ASP A 292 3.43 4.99 -3.66
CA ASP A 292 4.73 4.89 -3.00
C ASP A 292 4.68 4.77 -1.46
N CYS A 293 3.68 4.09 -0.91
CA CYS A 293 3.49 3.97 0.53
C CYS A 293 3.85 2.58 1.03
N LEU A 294 4.39 2.52 2.24
CA LEU A 294 4.70 1.28 2.92
C LEU A 294 3.79 1.11 4.15
N PHE A 295 2.96 0.08 4.13
CA PHE A 295 2.12 -0.31 5.27
C PHE A 295 2.69 -1.56 5.91
N TYR A 296 3.14 -1.46 7.16
CA TYR A 296 3.77 -2.59 7.83
C TYR A 296 3.50 -2.65 9.32
N GLN A 297 3.47 -3.88 9.84
CA GLN A 297 3.26 -4.14 11.28
C GLN A 297 2.00 -3.46 11.83
N ASN A 298 0.99 -3.26 11.01
CA ASN A 298 -0.32 -2.79 11.46
C ASN A 298 -1.16 -4.00 11.84
N SER A 299 -1.84 -3.92 12.98
CA SER A 299 -2.53 -5.06 13.56
C SER A 299 -3.95 -4.70 13.95
N VAL A 300 -4.92 -5.48 13.46
CA VAL A 300 -6.28 -5.37 13.93
C VAL A 300 -6.47 -6.17 15.23
N SER A 301 -7.13 -5.56 16.22
CA SER A 301 -7.40 -6.14 17.53
C SER A 301 -8.85 -5.92 17.96
N GLN A 302 -9.47 -6.98 18.48
CA GLN A 302 -10.81 -6.95 19.09
C GLN A 302 -10.81 -6.56 20.57
N ILE A 303 -9.64 -6.21 21.12
CA ILE A 303 -9.48 -5.70 22.47
C ILE A 303 -9.05 -4.24 22.35
N ASP A 304 -9.69 -3.34 23.09
CA ASP A 304 -9.28 -1.93 23.14
C ASP A 304 -8.03 -1.73 24.03
N GLU A 305 -7.79 -0.50 24.49
CA GLU A 305 -6.69 -0.15 25.39
C GLU A 305 -6.96 -0.52 26.86
N ASP A 306 -8.23 -0.64 27.25
CA ASP A 306 -8.67 -0.96 28.60
C ASP A 306 -8.76 -2.48 28.84
N GLY A 307 -8.58 -3.28 27.77
CA GLY A 307 -8.71 -4.73 27.82
C GLY A 307 -10.13 -5.21 27.54
N ASP A 308 -11.03 -4.31 27.14
CA ASP A 308 -12.43 -4.62 26.86
C ASP A 308 -12.61 -5.05 25.40
N SER A 309 -13.58 -5.95 25.19
CA SER A 309 -13.91 -6.44 23.85
C SER A 309 -14.71 -5.40 23.07
N VAL A 310 -14.28 -5.05 21.85
CA VAL A 310 -14.96 -4.03 21.01
C VAL A 310 -16.16 -4.54 20.20
N GLY A 311 -16.73 -5.70 20.57
CA GLY A 311 -18.13 -6.03 20.31
C GLY A 311 -18.58 -6.25 18.86
N ARG A 312 -17.71 -6.69 17.93
CA ARG A 312 -18.16 -7.15 16.59
C ARG A 312 -17.54 -8.49 16.21
N GLU A 313 -18.31 -9.25 15.44
CA GLU A 313 -17.96 -10.60 15.00
C GLU A 313 -16.91 -10.62 13.86
N THR A 314 -16.71 -9.50 13.16
CA THR A 314 -15.73 -9.38 12.07
C THR A 314 -14.72 -8.29 12.37
N SER A 315 -13.44 -8.57 12.14
CA SER A 315 -12.35 -7.60 12.28
C SER A 315 -11.38 -7.84 11.14
N GLY A 316 -10.91 -6.76 10.50
CA GLY A 316 -10.15 -6.95 9.28
C GLY A 316 -9.56 -5.68 8.68
N GLY A 317 -8.69 -5.89 7.70
CA GLY A 317 -7.86 -4.83 7.14
C GLY A 317 -6.72 -4.50 8.08
N GLY A 318 -5.80 -5.45 8.30
CA GLY A 318 -4.65 -5.24 9.17
C GLY A 318 -3.88 -3.97 8.81
N ALA A 319 -3.67 -3.73 7.50
CA ALA A 319 -3.25 -2.42 7.00
C ALA A 319 -4.43 -1.49 6.70
N ILE A 320 -5.27 -1.86 5.74
CA ILE A 320 -6.32 -0.98 5.21
C ILE A 320 -7.69 -1.62 5.35
N PHE A 321 -8.62 -0.86 5.91
CA PHE A 321 -10.05 -1.17 5.81
C PHE A 321 -10.73 -0.14 4.93
N CYS A 322 -11.55 -0.60 4.01
CA CYS A 322 -12.20 0.21 3.00
C CYS A 322 -13.67 -0.22 2.90
N THR A 323 -14.60 0.68 3.22
CA THR A 323 -16.05 0.44 3.08
C THR A 323 -16.71 1.56 2.27
N ASN A 324 -17.54 1.18 1.29
CA ASN A 324 -18.14 2.07 0.30
C ASN A 324 -17.17 3.12 -0.28
N SER A 325 -15.95 2.70 -0.61
CA SER A 325 -14.86 3.62 -0.98
C SER A 325 -14.10 3.15 -2.25
N ASP A 326 -13.50 4.08 -3.00
CA ASP A 326 -12.66 3.77 -4.18
C ASP A 326 -11.19 4.12 -3.87
N LEU A 327 -10.34 3.09 -3.82
CA LEU A 327 -8.91 3.27 -3.58
C LEU A 327 -8.09 2.92 -4.83
N ARG A 328 -7.23 3.85 -5.23
CA ARG A 328 -6.20 3.63 -6.24
C ARG A 328 -4.86 3.49 -5.53
N ILE A 329 -4.27 2.31 -5.59
CA ILE A 329 -3.00 1.98 -4.94
C ILE A 329 -1.95 1.71 -6.01
N SER A 330 -0.82 2.38 -5.91
CA SER A 330 0.30 2.16 -6.83
C SER A 330 1.65 2.20 -6.12
N GLU A 331 2.60 1.42 -6.61
CA GLU A 331 4.01 1.45 -6.14
C GLU A 331 4.15 1.27 -4.63
N SER A 332 3.19 0.56 -4.01
CA SER A 332 3.07 0.46 -2.56
C SER A 332 3.35 -0.96 -2.09
N GLU A 333 3.71 -1.08 -0.82
CA GLU A 333 4.04 -2.37 -0.20
C GLU A 333 3.23 -2.59 1.09
N PHE A 334 2.79 -3.83 1.28
CA PHE A 334 2.07 -4.29 2.45
C PHE A 334 2.82 -5.46 3.08
N ILE A 335 3.46 -5.22 4.23
CA ILE A 335 4.40 -6.17 4.83
C ILE A 335 4.00 -6.49 6.27
N ALA A 336 3.81 -7.77 6.58
CA ALA A 336 3.60 -8.21 7.97
C ALA A 336 2.47 -7.48 8.70
N ASN A 337 1.39 -7.15 7.98
CA ASN A 337 0.17 -6.65 8.59
C ASN A 337 -0.69 -7.84 9.03
N GLN A 338 -1.46 -7.63 10.09
CA GLN A 338 -2.16 -8.71 10.75
C GLN A 338 -3.63 -8.36 11.01
N ALA A 339 -4.53 -9.27 10.67
CA ALA A 339 -5.87 -9.32 11.21
C ALA A 339 -5.95 -10.51 12.18
N THR A 340 -6.39 -10.28 13.41
CA THR A 340 -6.60 -11.35 14.40
C THR A 340 -8.01 -11.25 14.95
N ALA A 341 -8.76 -12.33 14.86
CA ALA A 341 -10.06 -12.48 15.50
C ALA A 341 -9.93 -13.29 16.80
N LEU A 342 -10.63 -12.87 17.86
CA LEU A 342 -10.67 -13.64 19.10
C LEU A 342 -11.89 -14.55 19.07
N VAL A 343 -11.65 -15.86 19.10
CA VAL A 343 -12.72 -16.83 19.35
C VAL A 343 -13.16 -16.68 20.81
N GLN A 344 -14.30 -16.02 21.05
CA GLN A 344 -14.95 -16.09 22.36
C GLN A 344 -15.65 -17.45 22.51
N GLU A 345 -15.14 -18.33 23.38
CA GLU A 345 -15.72 -19.67 23.65
C GLU A 345 -17.13 -19.63 24.25
N SER A 346 -17.65 -18.46 24.59
CA SER A 346 -18.92 -18.29 25.28
C SER A 346 -19.92 -17.54 24.39
N TYR A 347 -20.55 -18.25 23.45
CA TYR A 347 -21.98 -18.19 23.09
C TYR A 347 -22.16 -19.02 21.82
N ASN A 348 -23.07 -20.00 21.86
CA ASN A 348 -23.39 -20.81 20.69
C ASN A 348 -23.87 -19.89 19.56
N VAL A 349 -23.27 -20.07 18.38
CA VAL A 349 -23.52 -19.43 17.06
C VAL A 349 -22.81 -18.09 16.83
N ASN A 350 -21.66 -18.17 16.12
CA ASN A 350 -20.92 -17.16 15.31
C ASN A 350 -19.43 -17.14 15.65
N ARG A 351 -18.61 -17.79 14.82
CA ARG A 351 -17.14 -17.72 14.90
C ARG A 351 -16.69 -16.34 14.45
N ALA A 352 -15.83 -15.68 15.22
CA ALA A 352 -15.19 -14.45 14.77
C ALA A 352 -14.19 -14.79 13.66
N ILE A 353 -14.20 -14.05 12.56
CA ILE A 353 -13.34 -14.30 11.40
C ILE A 353 -12.39 -13.13 11.22
N ALA A 354 -11.09 -13.41 11.08
CA ALA A 354 -10.11 -12.43 10.65
C ALA A 354 -10.06 -12.39 9.12
N ILE A 355 -10.26 -11.21 8.55
CA ILE A 355 -10.31 -11.04 7.11
C ILE A 355 -9.41 -9.90 6.65
N GLY A 356 -8.70 -10.08 5.54
CA GLY A 356 -7.89 -9.00 4.98
C GLY A 356 -6.68 -8.68 5.84
N GLY A 357 -5.72 -9.61 5.94
CA GLY A 357 -4.49 -9.40 6.73
C GLY A 357 -3.76 -8.12 6.34
N ALA A 358 -3.69 -7.80 5.04
CA ALA A 358 -3.37 -6.46 4.56
C ALA A 358 -4.62 -5.62 4.30
N ILE A 359 -5.45 -5.99 3.32
CA ILE A 359 -6.58 -5.16 2.88
C ILE A 359 -7.91 -5.90 3.05
N LEU A 360 -8.88 -5.23 3.70
CA LEU A 360 -10.29 -5.61 3.70
C LEU A 360 -11.10 -4.57 2.92
N LEU A 361 -11.82 -5.03 1.89
CA LEU A 361 -12.84 -4.27 1.17
C LEU A 361 -14.24 -4.77 1.52
N ASP A 362 -15.14 -3.84 1.82
CA ASP A 362 -16.52 -4.11 2.20
C ASP A 362 -17.51 -3.18 1.46
N GLY A 363 -18.77 -3.59 1.36
CA GLY A 363 -19.84 -2.83 0.73
C GLY A 363 -19.61 -2.62 -0.76
N THR A 364 -19.83 -1.39 -1.25
CA THR A 364 -19.64 -1.08 -2.69
C THR A 364 -18.21 -0.65 -3.03
N SER A 365 -17.22 -1.09 -2.25
CA SER A 365 -15.85 -0.63 -2.40
C SER A 365 -15.18 -1.16 -3.66
N MET A 366 -14.28 -0.36 -4.22
CA MET A 366 -13.47 -0.69 -5.38
C MET A 366 -11.99 -0.50 -5.04
N ILE A 367 -11.14 -1.42 -5.52
CA ILE A 367 -9.69 -1.27 -5.43
C ILE A 367 -9.04 -1.41 -6.81
N ARG A 368 -8.04 -0.56 -7.07
CA ARG A 368 -7.15 -0.70 -8.22
C ARG A 368 -5.72 -0.67 -7.72
N CYS A 369 -5.10 -1.85 -7.61
CA CYS A 369 -3.66 -1.96 -7.32
C CYS A 369 -2.86 -2.08 -8.62
N ALA A 370 -1.78 -1.32 -8.72
CA ALA A 370 -0.78 -1.42 -9.78
C ALA A 370 0.62 -1.44 -9.19
N ARG A 371 1.53 -2.32 -9.65
CA ARG A 371 2.93 -2.34 -9.14
C ARG A 371 2.97 -2.38 -7.61
N THR A 372 2.21 -3.28 -7.02
CA THR A 372 2.02 -3.35 -5.56
C THR A 372 2.44 -4.72 -5.06
N PHE A 373 3.08 -4.77 -3.91
CA PHE A 373 3.55 -6.01 -3.32
C PHE A 373 2.94 -6.27 -1.93
N PHE A 374 2.30 -7.43 -1.76
CA PHE A 374 1.75 -7.93 -0.51
C PHE A 374 2.55 -9.15 -0.05
N ARG A 375 3.24 -9.03 1.08
CA ARG A 375 4.01 -10.14 1.66
C ARG A 375 3.89 -10.26 3.16
N ASP A 376 4.00 -11.51 3.62
CA ASP A 376 4.06 -11.87 5.04
C ASP A 376 2.86 -11.37 5.87
N ASN A 377 1.75 -10.99 5.22
CA ASN A 377 0.54 -10.56 5.92
C ASN A 377 -0.23 -11.77 6.43
N ILE A 378 -0.92 -11.62 7.54
CA ILE A 378 -1.54 -12.73 8.26
C ILE A 378 -3.00 -12.41 8.60
N ALA A 379 -3.90 -13.38 8.39
CA ALA A 379 -5.24 -13.37 8.96
C ALA A 379 -5.43 -14.58 9.88
N LEU A 380 -5.63 -14.37 11.18
CA LEU A 380 -5.69 -15.41 12.23
C LEU A 380 -7.03 -15.52 12.94
#